data_AF-A0A1Y0V162-F1
#
_entry.id   AF-A0A1Y0V162-F1
#
_cell.length_a   1.000
_cell.length_b   1.000
_cell.length_c   1.000
_cell.angle_alpha   90.00
_cell.angle_beta   90.00
_cell.angle_gamma   90.00
#
_symmetry.space_group_name_H-M   'P 1'
#
loop_
_entity.id
_entity.type
_entity.pdbx_description
1 polymer ?
#
loop_
_entity_poly.entity_id
_entity_poly.type
_entity_poly.pdbx_seq_one_letter_code
_entity_poly.pdbx_strand_id
1 'polypeptide(L)'
;MVASGLWFDVGTGNWRDTKGRKTGGPDLIDLIEARETRVVLAAAHLDHDPRNNRLSNLRALCQRCHLVHDRAWHALQRRLTWKSRYALGDLFEGPYRPGILGVATAQADAGSATNR
;
A
#
# COMPACT_ATOMS: atom_id res chain seq x y z
N MET A 1 -2.77 21.37 4.47
CA MET A 1 -2.56 20.62 3.21
C MET A 1 -3.38 21.29 2.13
N VAL A 2 -2.88 21.29 0.91
CA VAL A 2 -3.53 21.92 -0.24
C VAL A 2 -4.09 20.85 -1.19
N ALA A 3 -5.08 21.18 -2.01
CA ALA A 3 -5.73 20.23 -2.92
C ALA A 3 -4.73 19.56 -3.88
N SER A 4 -3.74 20.33 -4.36
CA SER A 4 -2.60 19.86 -5.15
C SER A 4 -1.70 18.84 -4.44
N GLY A 5 -1.86 18.66 -3.12
CA GLY A 5 -1.06 17.74 -2.30
C GLY A 5 0.20 18.36 -1.71
N LEU A 6 0.37 19.67 -1.87
CA LEU A 6 1.36 20.44 -1.15
C LEU A 6 1.04 20.50 0.34
N TRP A 7 2.05 20.58 1.18
CA TRP A 7 1.88 20.82 2.61
C TRP A 7 2.99 21.70 3.15
N PHE A 8 2.65 22.49 4.16
CA PHE A 8 3.57 23.41 4.80
C PHE A 8 4.23 22.73 6.00
N ASP A 9 5.55 22.71 6.01
CA ASP A 9 6.36 22.21 7.11
C ASP A 9 6.72 23.39 8.03
N VAL A 10 6.03 23.47 9.18
CA VAL A 10 6.21 24.54 10.16
C VAL A 10 7.63 24.54 10.76
N GLY A 11 8.25 23.37 10.91
CA GLY A 11 9.58 23.25 11.51
C GLY A 11 10.70 23.79 10.62
N THR A 12 10.55 23.69 9.30
CA THR A 12 11.54 24.20 8.34
C THR A 12 11.10 25.47 7.61
N GLY A 13 9.85 25.89 7.75
CA GLY A 13 9.26 27.03 7.05
C GLY A 13 9.11 26.82 5.53
N ASN A 14 9.15 25.58 5.06
CA ASN A 14 9.13 25.26 3.62
C ASN A 14 7.87 24.54 3.20
N TRP A 15 7.48 24.74 1.94
CA TRP A 15 6.49 23.91 1.29
C TRP A 15 7.11 22.61 0.79
N ARG A 16 6.35 21.52 0.90
CA ARG A 16 6.75 20.18 0.50
C ARG A 16 5.72 19.54 -0.41
N ASP A 17 6.20 18.75 -1.36
CA ASP A 17 5.36 17.95 -2.24
C ASP A 17 4.87 16.66 -1.56
N THR A 18 4.09 15.87 -2.30
CA THR A 18 3.55 14.58 -1.85
C THR A 18 4.63 13.53 -1.55
N LYS A 19 5.85 13.73 -2.04
CA LYS A 19 7.03 12.89 -1.77
C LYS A 19 7.90 13.46 -0.64
N GLY A 20 7.52 14.59 -0.05
CA GLY A 20 8.25 15.27 1.02
C GLY A 20 9.42 16.14 0.52
N ARG A 21 9.59 16.31 -0.79
CA ARG A 21 10.65 17.14 -1.37
C ARG A 21 10.29 18.61 -1.21
N LYS A 22 11.29 19.45 -0.95
CA LYS A 22 11.12 20.91 -0.89
C LYS A 22 10.66 21.42 -2.25
N THR A 23 9.69 22.33 -2.24
CA THR A 23 9.13 22.93 -3.45
C THR A 23 8.82 24.41 -3.19
N GLY A 24 8.54 25.15 -4.27
CA GLY A 24 7.90 26.46 -4.17
C GLY A 24 6.53 26.36 -3.50
N GLY A 25 6.03 27.50 -3.02
CA GLY A 25 4.70 27.58 -2.43
C GLY A 25 3.58 27.29 -3.43
N PRO A 26 2.37 27.02 -2.94
CA PRO A 26 1.18 26.91 -3.77
C PRO A 26 0.90 28.21 -4.52
N ASP A 27 0.10 28.12 -5.58
CA ASP A 27 -0.49 29.32 -6.19
C ASP A 27 -1.55 29.95 -5.27
N LEU A 28 -2.10 31.10 -5.68
CA LEU A 28 -3.06 31.85 -4.87
C LEU A 28 -4.37 31.08 -4.64
N ILE A 29 -4.86 30.34 -5.64
CA ILE A 29 -6.11 29.60 -5.54
C ILE A 29 -5.94 28.45 -4.55
N ASP A 30 -4.88 27.68 -4.74
CA ASP A 30 -4.46 26.61 -3.84
C ASP A 30 -4.31 27.14 -2.40
N LEU A 31 -3.66 28.30 -2.22
CA LEU A 31 -3.47 28.87 -0.89
C LEU A 31 -4.79 29.25 -0.19
N ILE A 32 -5.77 29.78 -0.92
CA ILE A 32 -7.11 30.12 -0.38
C ILE A 32 -7.87 28.85 0.01
N GLU A 33 -7.71 27.78 -0.77
CA GLU A 33 -8.33 26.48 -0.51
C GLU A 33 -7.60 25.66 0.55
N ALA A 34 -6.42 26.09 0.98
CA ALA A 34 -5.63 25.38 1.97
C ALA A 34 -6.46 25.15 3.26
N ARG A 35 -6.38 23.94 3.79
CA ARG A 35 -6.99 23.56 5.06
C ARG A 35 -5.95 23.04 6.01
N GLU A 36 -6.08 23.37 7.28
CA GLU A 36 -5.34 22.68 8.32
C GLU A 36 -5.91 21.27 8.46
N THR A 37 -5.02 20.27 8.48
CA THR A 37 -5.44 18.87 8.58
C THR A 37 -4.44 18.16 9.46
N ARG A 38 -4.94 17.47 10.48
CA ARG A 38 -4.11 16.61 11.32
C ARG A 38 -3.76 15.34 10.52
N VAL A 39 -2.49 15.17 10.22
CA VAL A 39 -1.98 13.98 9.54
C VAL A 39 -1.52 12.96 10.56
N VAL A 40 -2.10 11.77 10.53
CA VAL A 40 -1.64 10.62 11.31
C VAL A 40 -0.75 9.76 10.43
N LEU A 41 0.42 9.40 10.96
CA LEU A 41 1.31 8.42 10.34
C LEU A 41 1.03 7.04 10.93
N ALA A 42 0.87 6.05 10.06
CA ALA A 42 0.71 4.64 10.42
C ALA A 42 1.90 3.84 9.88
N ALA A 43 2.22 2.74 10.57
CA ALA A 43 3.19 1.77 10.06
C ALA A 43 2.56 0.97 8.91
N ALA A 44 3.28 0.88 7.80
CA ALA A 44 2.89 0.14 6.61
C ALA A 44 3.95 -0.93 6.29
N HIS A 45 3.48 -2.16 6.04
CA HIS A 45 4.31 -3.25 5.51
C HIS A 45 4.49 -3.07 4.00
N LEU A 46 5.73 -3.02 3.54
CA LEU A 46 6.04 -2.74 2.13
C LEU A 46 5.66 -3.90 1.20
N ASP A 47 5.70 -5.12 1.72
CA ASP A 47 5.32 -6.36 1.04
C ASP A 47 3.85 -6.77 1.27
N HIS A 48 3.07 -5.92 1.95
CA HIS A 48 1.68 -6.20 2.33
C HIS A 48 1.48 -7.42 3.26
N ASP A 49 2.56 -7.97 3.85
CA ASP A 49 2.51 -9.07 4.83
C ASP A 49 2.66 -8.57 6.29
N PRO A 50 1.58 -8.48 7.10
CA PRO A 50 1.65 -8.10 8.50
C PRO A 50 2.54 -9.00 9.38
N ARG A 51 2.92 -10.19 8.92
CA ARG A 51 3.83 -11.08 9.68
C ARG A 51 5.29 -10.69 9.48
N ASN A 52 5.65 -10.02 8.38
CA ASN A 52 7.02 -9.61 8.11
C ASN A 52 7.35 -8.28 8.82
N ASN A 53 7.62 -8.36 10.13
CA ASN A 53 7.88 -7.20 10.98
C ASN A 53 9.34 -6.72 10.99
N ARG A 54 10.12 -7.05 9.95
CA ARG A 54 11.49 -6.54 9.82
C ARG A 54 11.44 -5.02 9.66
N LEU A 55 12.32 -4.30 10.35
CA LEU A 55 12.38 -2.83 10.27
C LEU A 55 12.55 -2.33 8.83
N SER A 56 13.30 -3.05 8.00
CA SER A 56 13.48 -2.75 6.57
C SER A 56 12.19 -2.88 5.75
N ASN A 57 11.20 -3.61 6.24
CA ASN A 57 9.90 -3.81 5.60
C ASN A 57 8.84 -2.81 6.10
N LEU A 58 9.13 -2.03 7.13
CA LEU A 58 8.19 -1.10 7.73
C LEU A 58 8.50 0.34 7.31
N ARG A 59 7.48 1.10 6.92
CA ARG A 59 7.58 2.55 6.71
C ARG A 59 6.45 3.28 7.42
N ALA A 60 6.76 4.45 7.96
CA ALA A 60 5.74 5.38 8.44
C ALA A 60 5.14 6.13 7.24
N LEU A 61 3.87 5.87 6.94
CA LEU A 61 3.13 6.52 5.85
C LEU A 61 1.95 7.30 6.41
N CYS A 62 1.64 8.46 5.82
CA CYS A 62 0.38 9.14 6.09
C CYS A 62 -0.80 8.40 5.46
N GLN A 63 -2.03 8.66 5.93
CA GLN A 63 -3.25 8.03 5.41
C GLN A 63 -3.35 8.04 3.88
N ARG A 64 -3.05 9.17 3.22
CA ARG A 64 -3.06 9.26 1.74
C ARG A 64 -2.01 8.35 1.11
N CYS A 65 -0.76 8.44 1.55
CA CYS A 65 0.33 7.65 1.00
C CYS A 65 0.13 6.15 1.24
N HIS A 66 -0.45 5.78 2.39
CA HIS A 66 -0.81 4.41 2.71
C HIS A 66 -1.85 3.87 1.70
N LEU A 67 -2.94 4.61 1.45
CA LEU A 67 -3.96 4.22 0.46
C LEU A 67 -3.40 4.10 -0.96
N VAL A 68 -2.45 4.96 -1.34
CA VAL A 68 -1.79 4.88 -2.66
C VAL A 68 -0.91 3.64 -2.75
N HIS A 69 -0.13 3.33 -1.72
CA HIS A 69 0.71 2.13 -1.64
C HIS A 69 -0.11 0.84 -1.74
N ASP A 70 -1.26 0.79 -1.05
CA ASP A 70 -2.11 -0.40 -1.01
C ASP A 70 -3.06 -0.52 -2.20
N ARG A 71 -3.10 0.47 -3.11
CA ARG A 71 -4.12 0.54 -4.17
C ARG A 71 -4.18 -0.74 -5.02
N ALA A 72 -3.03 -1.21 -5.49
CA ALA A 72 -2.95 -2.39 -6.34
C ALA A 72 -3.30 -3.66 -5.58
N TRP A 73 -2.76 -3.82 -4.36
CA TRP A 73 -3.03 -4.93 -3.47
C TRP A 73 -4.53 -5.03 -3.13
N HIS A 74 -5.15 -3.93 -2.73
CA HIS A 74 -6.58 -3.87 -2.47
C HIS A 74 -7.43 -4.13 -3.70
N ALA A 75 -7.00 -3.72 -4.90
CA ALA A 75 -7.70 -4.04 -6.14
C ALA A 75 -7.69 -5.56 -6.42
N LEU A 76 -6.52 -6.21 -6.26
CA LEU A 76 -6.39 -7.66 -6.37
C LEU A 76 -7.26 -8.37 -5.33
N GLN A 77 -7.16 -7.98 -4.05
CA GLN A 77 -7.91 -8.60 -2.97
C GLN A 77 -9.43 -8.44 -3.16
N ARG A 78 -9.88 -7.28 -3.62
CA ARG A 78 -11.30 -7.06 -3.97
C ARG A 78 -11.71 -8.00 -5.10
N ARG A 79 -10.93 -8.10 -6.18
CA ARG A 79 -11.21 -9.01 -7.31
C ARG A 79 -11.32 -10.47 -6.84
N LEU A 80 -10.37 -10.95 -6.04
CA LEU A 80 -10.38 -12.32 -5.50
C LEU A 80 -11.58 -12.57 -4.58
N THR A 81 -11.87 -11.64 -3.67
CA THR A 81 -13.04 -11.71 -2.77
C THR A 81 -14.35 -11.76 -3.56
N TRP A 82 -14.43 -11.07 -4.69
CA TRP A 82 -15.63 -11.08 -5.53
C TRP A 82 -15.76 -12.42 -6.26
N LYS A 83 -14.68 -12.94 -6.84
CA LYS A 83 -14.67 -14.25 -7.51
C LYS A 83 -14.95 -15.40 -6.53
N SER A 84 -14.46 -15.32 -5.30
CA SER A 84 -14.67 -16.34 -4.27
C SER A 84 -16.12 -16.53 -3.84
N ARG A 85 -17.02 -15.61 -4.23
CA ARG A 85 -18.48 -15.77 -4.02
C ARG A 85 -19.10 -16.78 -4.97
N TYR A 86 -18.47 -17.05 -6.11
CA TYR A 86 -19.02 -17.90 -7.16
C TYR A 86 -18.29 -19.23 -7.30
N ALA A 87 -17.00 -19.27 -6.97
CA ALA A 87 -16.18 -20.47 -7.09
C ALA A 87 -15.10 -20.52 -6.00
N LEU A 88 -14.59 -21.72 -5.71
CA LEU A 88 -13.45 -21.91 -4.81
C LEU A 88 -12.11 -21.50 -5.45
N GLY A 89 -12.05 -21.35 -6.77
CA GLY A 89 -10.86 -21.02 -7.56
C GLY A 89 -11.14 -21.00 -9.05
N ASP A 90 -10.12 -20.67 -9.85
CA ASP A 90 -10.14 -20.84 -11.31
C ASP A 90 -8.86 -21.53 -11.84
N LEU A 91 -8.88 -21.91 -13.11
CA LEU A 91 -7.77 -22.61 -13.77
C LEU A 91 -6.47 -21.78 -13.86
N PHE A 92 -6.57 -20.46 -13.86
CA PHE A 92 -5.45 -19.53 -14.09
C PHE A 92 -4.85 -18.99 -12.78
N GLU A 93 -5.69 -18.61 -11.82
CA GLU A 93 -5.32 -18.02 -10.53
C GLU A 93 -5.30 -19.05 -9.40
N GLY A 94 -5.82 -20.26 -9.63
CA GLY A 94 -5.91 -21.32 -8.63
C GLY A 94 -6.98 -21.05 -7.57
N PRO A 95 -6.87 -21.65 -6.37
CA PRO A 95 -7.86 -21.48 -5.31
C PRO A 95 -7.86 -20.06 -4.73
N TYR A 96 -9.04 -19.43 -4.65
CA TYR A 96 -9.22 -18.13 -4.02
C TYR A 96 -9.28 -18.30 -2.50
N ARG A 97 -8.16 -18.10 -1.80
CA ARG A 97 -8.10 -18.15 -0.33
C ARG A 97 -8.18 -16.73 0.27
N PRO A 98 -9.35 -16.29 0.76
CA PRO A 98 -9.45 -15.00 1.43
C PRO A 98 -8.77 -15.03 2.80
N GLY A 99 -8.06 -13.96 3.16
CA GLY A 99 -7.66 -13.66 4.55
C GLY A 99 -6.36 -14.30 5.06
N ILE A 100 -5.64 -15.07 4.24
CA ILE A 100 -4.31 -15.57 4.60
C ILE A 100 -3.33 -15.13 3.53
N LEU A 101 -2.28 -14.40 3.93
CA LEU A 101 -1.09 -14.32 3.10
C LEU A 101 -0.53 -15.71 2.93
N GLY A 102 -0.75 -16.18 1.71
CA GLY A 102 -0.11 -17.28 1.09
C GLY A 102 -0.65 -17.28 -0.32
N VAL A 103 -0.07 -16.44 -1.18
CA VAL A 103 0.31 -17.00 -2.48
C VAL A 103 1.30 -18.11 -2.13
N ALA A 104 0.78 -19.27 -1.73
CA ALA A 104 1.50 -20.50 -1.85
C ALA A 104 1.59 -20.65 -3.36
N THR A 105 2.70 -20.17 -3.92
CA THR A 105 3.19 -20.69 -5.17
C THR A 105 3.11 -22.20 -5.00
N ALA A 106 2.15 -22.82 -5.69
CA ALA A 106 2.09 -24.25 -5.88
C ALA A 106 3.33 -24.62 -6.70
N GLN A 107 4.49 -24.65 -6.05
CA GLN A 107 5.73 -25.16 -6.60
C GLN A 107 5.79 -26.63 -6.23
N ALA A 108 5.36 -27.43 -7.20
CA ALA A 108 5.97 -28.69 -7.59
C ALA A 108 6.39 -29.63 -6.45
N ASP A 109 5.47 -30.50 -6.05
CA ASP A 109 5.82 -31.86 -5.64
C ASP A 109 6.26 -32.64 -6.89
N ALA A 110 7.44 -32.29 -7.42
CA ALA A 110 8.21 -33.20 -8.26
C ALA A 110 9.00 -34.09 -7.29
N GLY A 111 8.53 -35.30 -7.10
CA GLY A 111 9.18 -36.31 -6.29
C GLY A 111 10.64 -36.52 -6.73
N SER A 112 11.57 -36.06 -5.90
CA SER A 112 12.95 -36.53 -5.94
C SER A 112 13.00 -37.86 -5.19
N ALA A 113 12.74 -38.94 -5.93
CA ALA A 113 13.14 -40.29 -5.53
C ALA A 113 14.66 -40.29 -5.32
N THR A 114 15.09 -40.30 -4.06
CA THR A 114 16.46 -40.63 -3.71
C THR A 114 16.61 -42.14 -3.83
N ASN A 115 17.35 -42.56 -4.85
CA ASN A 115 17.80 -43.93 -5.03
C ASN A 115 18.76 -44.30 -3.88
N ARG A 116 18.69 -45.55 -3.44
CA ARG A 116 19.58 -46.16 -2.44
C ARG A 116 21.02 -46.20 -2.90
#